data_AF-A0A2E7WIT8-F1
#
_entry.id   AF-A0A2E7WIT8-F1
#
_cell.length_a   1.000
_cell.length_b   1.000
_cell.length_c   1.000
_cell.angle_alpha   90.00
_cell.angle_beta   90.00
_cell.angle_gamma   90.00
#
_symmetry.space_group_name_H-M   'P 1'
#
loop_
_entity.id
_entity.type
_entity.pdbx_description
1 polymer ?
#
loop_
_entity_poly.entity_id
_entity_poly.type
_entity_poly.pdbx_seq_one_letter_code
_entity_poly.pdbx_strand_id
1 'polypeptide(L)' 'MATSSGSDSKNTLYCSFCGKSQHEVRKLIAGPTVFICDECVELCM' A
#
# COMPACT_ATOMS: atom_id res chain seq x y z
N MET A 1 18.77 -21.91 9.72
CA MET A 1 17.50 -22.05 8.99
C MET A 1 17.76 -21.69 7.54
N ALA A 2 17.51 -22.61 6.61
CA ALA A 2 17.66 -22.40 5.18
C ALA A 2 16.45 -21.66 4.59
N THR A 3 16.66 -21.07 3.41
CA THR A 3 15.71 -20.68 2.35
C THR A 3 15.58 -19.17 2.12
N SER A 4 16.22 -18.58 1.10
CA SER A 4 15.84 -18.49 -0.33
C SER A 4 15.02 -17.23 -0.65
N SER A 5 15.50 -16.50 -1.66
CA SER A 5 14.70 -15.82 -2.70
C SER A 5 13.98 -14.50 -2.38
N GLY A 6 14.34 -13.45 -3.14
CA GLY A 6 13.42 -12.37 -3.49
C GLY A 6 13.98 -10.96 -3.28
N SER A 7 14.55 -10.37 -4.34
CA SER A 7 15.05 -8.99 -4.37
C SER A 7 13.96 -7.90 -4.40
N ASP A 8 12.74 -8.18 -3.91
CA ASP A 8 11.59 -7.25 -3.89
C ASP A 8 11.14 -6.99 -2.45
N SER A 9 12.00 -6.41 -1.62
CA SER A 9 11.64 -5.88 -0.29
C SER A 9 11.84 -4.37 -0.19
N LYS A 10 11.93 -3.69 -1.33
CA LYS A 10 12.04 -2.22 -1.37
C LYS A 10 10.65 -1.61 -1.20
N ASN A 11 10.25 -1.45 0.07
CA ASN A 11 9.25 -0.51 0.54
C ASN A 11 7.81 -0.72 0.00
N THR A 12 7.15 -1.78 0.46
CA THR A 12 5.69 -1.90 0.31
C THR A 12 5.01 -0.70 0.95
N LEU A 13 4.24 0.06 0.18
CA LEU A 13 3.46 1.18 0.68
C LEU A 13 2.10 0.69 1.20
N TYR A 14 1.59 1.35 2.23
CA TYR A 14 0.33 1.01 2.89
C TYR A 14 -0.56 2.24 2.97
N CYS A 15 -1.87 2.05 2.78
CA CYS A 15 -2.88 3.09 2.98
C CYS A 15 -2.90 3.52 4.45
N SER A 16 -2.76 4.83 4.70
CA SER A 16 -2.76 5.40 6.05
C SER A 16 -4.13 5.33 6.73
N PHE A 17 -5.20 5.01 6.00
CA PHE A 17 -6.57 4.98 6.51
C PHE A 17 -7.06 3.56 6.79
N CYS A 18 -6.91 2.63 5.84
CA CYS A 18 -7.38 1.25 5.99
C CYS A 18 -6.27 0.23 6.27
N GLY A 19 -4.99 0.62 6.15
CA GLY A 19 -3.84 -0.26 6.38
C GLY A 19 -3.54 -1.26 5.25
N LYS A 20 -4.34 -1.30 4.17
CA LYS A 20 -4.09 -2.18 3.02
C LYS A 20 -2.80 -1.82 2.28
N SER A 21 -2.07 -2.82 1.83
CA SER A 21 -0.87 -2.63 1.01
C SER A 21 -1.20 -2.21 -0.42
N GLN A 22 -0.22 -1.62 -1.12
CA GLN A 22 -0.34 -1.27 -2.54
C GLN A 22 -0.72 -2.44 -3.45
N HIS A 23 -0.49 -3.68 -2.99
CA HIS A 23 -0.81 -4.91 -3.72
C HIS A 23 -2.25 -5.39 -3.47
N GLU A 24 -2.88 -4.93 -2.38
CA GLU A 24 -4.24 -5.30 -1.99
C GLU A 24 -5.30 -4.35 -2.55
N VAL A 25 -4.90 -3.19 -3.07
CA VAL A 25 -5.80 -2.16 -3.59
C VAL A 25 -5.58 -1.95 -5.07
N ARG A 26 -6.62 -1.48 -5.78
CA ARG A 26 -6.53 -1.22 -7.22
C ARG A 26 -5.67 0.01 -7.50
N LYS A 27 -5.76 1.03 -6.64
CA LYS A 27 -4.93 2.23 -6.69
C LYS A 27 -4.53 2.63 -5.28
N LEU A 28 -3.23 2.88 -5.10
CA LEU A 28 -2.70 3.56 -3.93
C LEU A 28 -2.08 4.88 -4.38
N ILE A 29 -2.58 5.98 -3.83
CA ILE A 29 -2.13 7.34 -4.11
C ILE A 29 -1.09 7.72 -3.07
N ALA A 30 0.13 7.99 -3.51
CA ALA A 30 1.24 8.41 -2.67
C ALA A 30 1.32 9.93 -2.58
N GLY A 31 1.02 10.48 -1.41
CA GLY A 31 1.29 11.87 -1.06
C GLY A 31 2.65 12.03 -0.36
N PRO A 32 3.10 13.28 -0.13
CA PRO A 32 4.36 13.55 0.56
C PRO A 32 4.39 13.03 2.01
N THR A 33 3.22 12.97 2.67
CA THR A 33 3.09 12.62 4.09
C THR A 33 2.01 11.56 4.38
N VAL A 34 1.15 11.27 3.40
CA VAL A 34 -0.01 10.38 3.58
C VAL A 34 -0.24 9.56 2.32
N PHE A 35 -0.66 8.31 2.50
CA PHE A 35 -1.02 7.40 1.42
C PHE A 35 -2.50 7.05 1.55
N ILE A 36 -3.24 7.09 0.45
CA ILE A 36 -4.68 6.79 0.44
C ILE A 36 -5.03 5.88 -0.74
N CYS A 37 -5.84 4.85 -0.51
CA CYS A 37 -6.30 3.95 -1.57
C CYS A 37 -7.62 4.42 -2.20
N ASP A 38 -7.95 3.87 -3.38
CA ASP A 38 -9.19 4.19 -4.10
C ASP A 38 -10.45 3.93 -3.27
N GLU A 39 -10.50 2.81 -2.53
CA GLU A 39 -11.62 2.51 -1.64
C GLU A 39 -11.82 3.60 -0.57
N CYS A 40 -10.74 4.08 0.06
CA CYS A 40 -10.84 5.15 1.06
C CYS A 40 -11.25 6.49 0.45
N VAL A 41 -10.90 6.75 -0.82
CA VAL A 41 -11.38 7.95 -1.53
C VAL A 41 -12.88 7.84 -1.80
N GLU A 42 -13.35 6.67 -2.24
CA GLU A 42 -14.76 6.43 -2.56
C GLU A 42 -15.66 6.45 -1.31
N LEU A 43 -15.13 6.04 -0.16
CA LEU A 43 -15.85 6.14 1.13
C LEU A 43 -15.99 7.57 1.66
N CYS A 44 -15.17 8.52 1.17
CA CYS A 44 -15.15 9.91 1.63
C CYS A 44 -15.90 10.88 0.69
N MET A 45 -16.33 10.45 -0.50
CA MET A 45 -17.16 11.22 -1.44
C MET A 45 -18.61 10.75 -1.41
#